data_AF-A0A1I6AIR7-F1
#
_entry.id   AF-A0A1I6AIR7-F1
#
_cell.length_a   1.000
_cell.length_b   1.000
_cell.length_c   1.000
_cell.angle_alpha   90.00
_cell.angle_beta   90.00
_cell.angle_gamma   90.00
#
_symmetry.space_group_name_H-M   'P 1'
#
loop_
_entity.id
_entity.type
_entity.pdbx_description
1 polymer ?
#
loop_
_entity_poly.entity_id
_entity_poly.type
_entity_poly.pdbx_seq_one_letter_code
_entity_poly.pdbx_strand_id
1 'polypeptide(L)'
;MDTFIQMLRNISPEVYESLKTAVELGKWADGRKLTQEQKELCLQAIIAWEMDNLPEEERTGYIAQSCKNASKAPANLDESLFSAAKGTLH
;
A
#
# COMPACT_ATOMS: atom_id res chain seq x y z
N MET A 1 -1.25 -17.30 12.06
CA MET A 1 -1.29 -16.59 10.76
C MET A 1 0.14 -16.44 10.25
N ASP A 2 0.74 -17.51 9.72
CA ASP A 2 2.08 -17.48 9.08
C ASP A 2 2.08 -18.12 7.70
N THR A 3 1.01 -18.82 7.33
CA THR A 3 0.99 -19.72 6.19
C THR A 3 1.09 -18.97 4.85
N PHE A 4 0.47 -17.80 4.73
CA PHE A 4 0.50 -17.04 3.48
C PHE A 4 1.89 -16.42 3.23
N ILE A 5 2.44 -15.67 4.20
CA ILE A 5 3.78 -15.05 4.07
C ILE A 5 4.89 -16.11 3.92
N GLN A 6 4.79 -17.24 4.62
CA GLN A 6 5.77 -18.33 4.50
C GLN A 6 5.70 -19.01 3.12
N MET A 7 4.49 -19.21 2.55
CA MET A 7 4.35 -19.66 1.16
C MET A 7 4.90 -18.63 0.18
N LEU A 8 4.80 -17.34 0.52
CA LEU A 8 5.26 -16.26 -0.34
C LEU A 8 6.78 -16.09 -0.39
N ARG A 9 7.56 -16.63 0.56
CA ARG A 9 9.03 -16.63 0.43
C ARG A 9 9.54 -17.44 -0.78
N ASN A 10 8.68 -18.29 -1.37
CA ASN A 10 8.93 -19.02 -2.60
C ASN A 10 8.13 -18.45 -3.79
N ILE A 11 7.78 -17.16 -3.78
CA ILE A 11 7.18 -16.54 -4.98
C ILE A 11 8.20 -16.48 -6.11
N SER A 12 7.84 -17.16 -7.20
CA SER A 12 8.47 -16.98 -8.50
C SER A 12 8.15 -15.57 -9.04
N PRO A 13 8.97 -15.02 -9.93
CA PRO A 13 8.72 -13.71 -10.55
C PRO A 13 7.32 -13.59 -11.18
N GLU A 14 6.79 -14.68 -11.75
CA GLU A 14 5.43 -14.75 -12.28
C GLU A 14 4.33 -14.52 -11.22
N VAL A 15 4.56 -15.00 -9.99
CA VAL A 15 3.64 -14.78 -8.87
C VAL A 15 3.71 -13.34 -8.39
N TYR A 16 4.90 -12.74 -8.35
CA TYR A 16 5.06 -11.31 -8.04
C TYR A 16 4.24 -10.44 -9.00
N GLU A 17 4.35 -10.66 -10.31
CA GLU A 17 3.59 -9.89 -11.30
C GLU A 17 2.07 -10.07 -11.16
N SER A 18 1.64 -11.31 -10.87
CA SER A 18 0.23 -11.62 -10.62
C SER A 18 -0.31 -10.91 -9.38
N LEU A 19 0.47 -10.88 -8.28
CA LEU A 19 0.10 -10.19 -7.05
C LEU A 19 0.01 -8.68 -7.27
N LYS A 20 0.99 -8.10 -7.99
CA LYS A 20 1.01 -6.68 -8.34
C LYS A 20 -0.25 -6.29 -9.12
N THR A 21 -0.53 -7.03 -10.20
CA THR A 21 -1.74 -6.86 -11.02
C THR A 21 -3.01 -6.99 -10.19
N ALA A 22 -3.09 -7.98 -9.29
CA ALA A 22 -4.27 -8.20 -8.47
C ALA A 22 -4.54 -7.06 -7.48
N VAL A 23 -3.48 -6.48 -6.91
CA VAL A 23 -3.56 -5.32 -6.00
C VAL A 23 -3.97 -4.05 -6.76
N GLU A 24 -3.44 -3.83 -7.96
CA GLU A 24 -3.79 -2.68 -8.82
C GLU A 24 -5.24 -2.73 -9.26
N LEU A 25 -5.72 -3.90 -9.68
CA LEU A 25 -7.09 -4.11 -10.14
C LEU A 25 -8.10 -4.32 -8.99
N GLY A 26 -7.62 -4.65 -7.78
CA GLY A 26 -8.46 -5.04 -6.64
C GLY A 26 -9.19 -6.38 -6.83
N LYS A 27 -8.69 -7.23 -7.73
CA LYS A 27 -9.27 -8.54 -8.06
C LYS A 27 -8.19 -9.53 -8.47
N TRP A 28 -8.39 -10.79 -8.10
CA TRP A 28 -7.58 -11.91 -8.57
C TRP A 28 -7.75 -12.11 -10.08
N ALA A 29 -6.81 -12.80 -10.73
CA ALA A 29 -6.90 -13.18 -12.15
C ALA A 29 -8.16 -14.02 -12.45
N ASP A 30 -8.64 -14.77 -11.46
CA ASP A 30 -9.90 -15.54 -11.49
C ASP A 30 -11.17 -14.64 -11.48
N GLY A 31 -11.01 -13.32 -11.36
CA GLY A 31 -12.13 -12.35 -11.31
C GLY A 31 -12.72 -12.15 -9.91
N ARG A 32 -12.29 -12.92 -8.91
CA ARG A 32 -12.69 -12.73 -7.50
C ARG A 32 -12.15 -11.42 -6.95
N LYS A 33 -12.98 -10.69 -6.19
CA LYS A 33 -12.55 -9.46 -5.51
C LYS A 33 -11.50 -9.78 -4.43
N LEU A 34 -10.50 -8.92 -4.34
CA LEU A 34 -9.51 -8.95 -3.26
C LEU A 34 -10.14 -8.35 -2.00
N THR A 35 -10.10 -9.05 -0.87
CA THR A 35 -10.48 -8.43 0.41
C THR A 35 -9.40 -7.47 0.88
N GLN A 36 -9.75 -6.56 1.80
CA GLN A 36 -8.79 -5.60 2.36
C GLN A 36 -7.61 -6.32 3.04
N GLU A 37 -7.89 -7.32 3.86
CA GLU A 37 -6.86 -8.12 4.54
C GLU A 37 -5.98 -8.87 3.52
N GLN A 38 -6.56 -9.43 2.45
CA GLN A 38 -5.79 -10.05 1.37
C GLN A 38 -4.92 -9.02 0.64
N LYS A 39 -5.41 -7.80 0.44
CA LYS A 39 -4.66 -6.71 -0.19
C LYS A 39 -3.42 -6.37 0.61
N GLU A 40 -3.57 -6.23 1.92
CA GLU A 40 -2.46 -5.93 2.83
C GLU A 40 -1.42 -7.04 2.83
N LEU A 41 -1.87 -8.30 2.86
CA LEU A 41 -0.98 -9.46 2.77
C LEU A 41 -0.23 -9.52 1.43
N CYS A 42 -0.90 -9.24 0.31
CA CYS A 42 -0.25 -9.18 -1.00
C CYS A 42 0.79 -8.06 -1.06
N LEU A 43 0.48 -6.90 -0.46
CA LEU A 43 1.42 -5.77 -0.41
C LEU A 43 2.69 -6.14 0.37
N GLN A 44 2.53 -6.75 1.54
CA GLN A 44 3.66 -7.21 2.35
C GLN A 44 4.53 -8.23 1.61
N ALA A 45 3.90 -9.12 0.84
CA ALA A 45 4.60 -10.11 0.01
C ALA A 45 5.46 -9.47 -1.08
N ILE A 46 4.87 -8.52 -1.81
CA ILE A 46 5.54 -7.76 -2.88
C ILE A 46 6.76 -7.06 -2.29
N ILE A 47 6.59 -6.32 -1.19
CA ILE A 47 7.68 -5.58 -0.54
C ILE A 47 8.80 -6.54 -0.10
N ALA A 48 8.46 -7.67 0.53
CA ALA A 48 9.45 -8.64 0.98
C ALA A 48 10.27 -9.22 -0.19
N TRP A 49 9.63 -9.52 -1.32
CA TRP A 49 10.33 -10.02 -2.50
C TRP A 49 11.23 -8.96 -3.14
N GLU A 50 10.75 -7.73 -3.26
CA GLU A 50 11.51 -6.61 -3.83
C GLU A 50 12.75 -6.26 -3.00
N MET A 51 12.70 -6.47 -1.68
CA MET A 51 13.86 -6.29 -0.80
C MET A 51 15.02 -7.24 -1.14
N ASP A 52 14.71 -8.48 -1.52
CA ASP A 52 15.71 -9.50 -1.85
C ASP A 52 16.09 -9.51 -3.35
N ASN A 53 15.19 -9.09 -4.24
CA ASN A 53 15.35 -9.28 -5.70
C ASN A 53 15.60 -7.98 -6.49
N LEU A 54 15.24 -6.81 -5.97
CA LEU A 54 15.36 -5.54 -6.67
C LEU A 54 16.29 -4.56 -5.94
N PRO A 55 17.07 -3.75 -6.71
CA PRO A 55 17.77 -2.60 -6.14
C PRO A 55 16.75 -1.60 -5.60
N GLU A 56 17.14 -0.83 -4.60
CA GLU A 56 16.25 0.05 -3.83
C GLU A 56 15.44 1.01 -4.72
N GLU A 57 16.06 1.47 -5.80
CA GLU A 57 15.52 2.37 -6.82
C GLU A 57 14.41 1.78 -7.70
N GLU A 58 14.29 0.45 -7.77
CA GLU A 58 13.23 -0.25 -8.51
C GLU A 58 12.12 -0.80 -7.60
N ARG A 59 12.23 -0.62 -6.28
CA ARG A 59 11.25 -1.14 -5.30
C ARG A 59 9.96 -0.33 -5.32
N THR A 60 8.83 -1.00 -5.09
CA THR A 60 7.54 -0.33 -4.97
C THR A 60 7.55 0.63 -3.78
N GLY A 61 7.14 1.88 -4.00
CA GLY A 61 7.14 2.92 -2.97
C GLY A 61 8.50 3.58 -2.73
N TYR A 62 9.51 3.31 -3.56
CA TYR A 62 10.76 4.06 -3.53
C TYR A 62 10.50 5.55 -3.77
N ILE A 63 10.89 6.38 -2.80
CA ILE A 63 10.93 7.83 -2.93
C ILE A 63 12.41 8.18 -2.92
N ALA A 64 12.99 8.39 -4.10
CA ALA A 64 14.32 8.95 -4.23
C ALA A 64 14.39 10.19 -3.35
N GLN A 65 15.34 10.23 -2.40
CA GLN A 65 15.52 11.35 -1.48
C GLN A 65 16.01 12.61 -2.23
N SER A 66 15.19 13.12 -3.14
CA SER A 66 15.30 14.44 -3.74
C SER A 66 14.22 15.38 -3.22
N CYS A 67 13.62 15.08 -2.06
CA CYS A 67 12.93 16.07 -1.24
C CYS A 67 13.96 16.91 -0.46
N LYS A 68 14.87 17.60 -1.16
CA LYS A 68 15.63 18.73 -0.63
C LYS A 68 14.88 20.04 -0.88
N ASN A 69 13.57 20.07 -0.62
CA ASN A 69 12.81 21.31 -0.69
C ASN A 69 11.84 21.40 0.49
N ALA A 70 12.30 22.20 1.46
CA ALA A 70 11.53 23.06 2.35
C ALA A 70 10.39 22.42 3.17
N SER A 71 10.67 22.36 4.47
CA SER A 71 9.76 22.72 5.54
C SER A 71 8.65 23.69 5.08
N LYS A 72 7.44 23.17 4.92
CA LYS A 72 6.22 23.87 5.32
C LYS A 72 5.13 22.83 5.50
N ALA A 73 4.97 22.37 6.73
CA ALA A 73 3.65 21.96 7.19
C ALA A 73 2.65 23.06 6.76
N PRO A 74 1.48 22.72 6.22
CA PRO A 74 0.43 23.73 6.05
C PRO A 74 0.03 24.20 7.45
N ALA A 75 0.65 25.29 7.90
CA ALA A 75 0.16 26.11 8.99
C ALA A 75 -1.13 26.76 8.50
N ASN A 76 -2.23 26.01 8.58
CA ASN A 76 -3.66 26.40 8.60
C ASN A 76 -4.49 25.17 8.18
N LEU A 77 -4.57 24.17 9.06
CA LEU A 77 -5.77 23.35 9.13
C LEU A 77 -6.72 24.11 10.06
N ASP A 78 -7.61 24.88 9.47
CA ASP A 78 -8.71 25.52 10.19
C ASP A 78 -9.64 24.40 10.70
N GLU A 79 -9.47 24.04 11.96
CA GLU A 79 -10.17 22.97 12.68
C GLU A 79 -11.70 23.17 12.74
N SER A 80 -12.19 24.32 12.26
CA SER A 80 -13.61 24.62 12.06
C SER A 80 -14.28 23.75 10.99
N LEU A 81 -13.54 23.33 9.95
CA LEU A 81 -14.11 22.60 8.80
C LEU A 81 -14.48 21.13 9.12
N PHE A 82 -13.91 20.57 10.19
CA PHE A 82 -14.16 19.18 10.61
C PHE A 82 -15.00 19.06 11.89
N SER A 83 -15.40 20.18 12.49
CA SER A 83 -16.35 20.15 13.61
C SER A 83 -17.76 19.98 13.06
N ALA A 84 -18.23 18.74 13.12
CA ALA A 84 -19.59 18.35 12.85
C ALA A 84 -20.59 19.34 13.46
N ALA A 85 -21.52 19.82 12.65
CA ALA A 85 -22.74 20.49 13.08
C ALA A 85 -23.45 19.63 14.14
N LYS A 86 -23.22 19.97 15.41
CA LYS A 86 -23.97 19.45 16.55
C LYS A 86 -24.85 20.56 17.11
N GLY A 87 -26.16 20.38 16.91
CA GLY A 87 -27.21 20.90 17.78
C GLY A 87 -27.89 22.17 17.27
N THR A 88 -29.03 22.10 16.59
CA THR A 88 -30.39 22.14 17.16
C THR A 88 -30.61 23.23 18.23
N LEU A 89 -31.21 24.34 17.79
CA LEU A 89 -32.37 25.05 18.35
C LEU A 89 -32.60 24.96 19.87
N HIS A 90 -32.47 26.10 20.56
CA HIS A 90 -33.41 26.54 21.60
C HIS A 90 -33.38 28.06 21.72
#